data_AF-A0AAD5S646-F1
#
_entry.id   AF-A0AAD5S646-F1
#
_cell.length_a   1.000
_cell.length_b   1.000
_cell.length_c   1.000
_cell.angle_alpha   90.00
_cell.angle_beta   90.00
_cell.angle_gamma   90.00
#
_symmetry.space_group_name_H-M   'P 1'
#
loop_
_entity.id
_entity.type
_entity.pdbx_description
1 polymer ?
#
loop_
_entity_poly.entity_id
_entity_poly.type
_entity_poly.pdbx_seq_one_letter_code
_entity_poly.pdbx_strand_id
1 'polypeptide(L)'
;MSKMPAEKKKKKQRTEPASKPTPQPELTTQPLPTFSAFKLLQITLPALSHLPKTTTFTTHKPPPPTLIHPTHTLFIRPHDTRTSSTSSSQEYPSSRTLFIANIPVDSSVAHFRRLFRRSGHVERVIWHDRGVLLAEDERWRVHKCGGTAHVVFREEGSVERVLEMK
;
A
#
# COMPACT_ATOMS: atom_id res chain seq x y z
N MET A 1 -41.44 -68.37 -0.01
CA MET A 1 -42.55 -67.70 0.71
C MET A 1 -42.03 -67.47 2.12
N SER A 2 -41.88 -66.28 2.70
CA SER A 2 -42.68 -65.06 2.59
C SER A 2 -41.82 -63.82 2.87
N LYS A 3 -42.10 -62.75 2.11
CA LYS A 3 -41.58 -61.39 2.32
C LYS A 3 -42.39 -60.72 3.45
N MET A 4 -41.72 -59.96 4.32
CA MET A 4 -42.33 -58.85 5.07
C MET A 4 -41.43 -57.61 4.94
N PRO A 5 -41.97 -56.45 4.52
CA PRO A 5 -41.20 -55.21 4.43
C PRO A 5 -41.37 -54.35 5.69
N ALA A 6 -40.26 -53.76 6.17
CA ALA A 6 -40.27 -52.75 7.22
C ALA A 6 -40.34 -51.34 6.61
N GLU A 7 -41.37 -50.62 7.01
CA GLU A 7 -41.72 -49.24 6.66
C GLU A 7 -40.77 -48.24 7.36
N LYS A 8 -40.02 -47.42 6.61
CA LYS A 8 -39.22 -46.31 7.15
C LYS A 8 -39.86 -44.97 6.83
N LYS A 9 -40.23 -44.27 7.91
CA LYS A 9 -40.84 -42.94 7.96
C LYS A 9 -40.01 -41.86 7.26
N LYS A 10 -40.68 -41.08 6.41
CA LYS A 10 -40.18 -39.92 5.66
C LYS A 10 -40.10 -38.70 6.59
N LYS A 11 -38.88 -38.26 6.96
CA LYS A 11 -38.65 -37.04 7.75
C LYS A 11 -38.70 -35.83 6.82
N LYS A 12 -39.71 -34.98 7.01
CA LYS A 12 -39.97 -33.73 6.28
C LYS A 12 -38.93 -32.68 6.70
N GLN A 13 -37.95 -32.40 5.84
CA GLN A 13 -36.99 -31.31 6.03
C GLN A 13 -37.65 -29.99 5.61
N ARG A 14 -37.66 -29.04 6.54
CA ARG A 14 -38.14 -27.66 6.38
C ARG A 14 -37.08 -26.89 5.60
N THR A 15 -37.44 -26.44 4.41
CA THR A 15 -36.68 -25.51 3.58
C THR A 15 -36.66 -24.14 4.23
N GLU A 16 -35.48 -23.65 4.61
CA GLU A 16 -35.25 -22.24 4.89
C GLU A 16 -35.09 -21.48 3.56
N PRO A 17 -35.71 -20.30 3.38
CA PRO A 17 -35.57 -19.52 2.17
C PRO A 17 -34.18 -18.87 2.11
N ALA A 18 -33.45 -19.19 1.06
CA ALA A 18 -32.14 -18.63 0.73
C ALA A 18 -32.18 -17.10 0.76
N SER A 19 -31.38 -16.51 1.64
CA SER A 19 -31.06 -15.09 1.67
C SER A 19 -30.38 -14.69 0.36
N LYS A 20 -30.98 -13.71 -0.33
CA LYS A 20 -30.39 -13.05 -1.51
C LYS A 20 -28.96 -12.59 -1.20
N PRO A 21 -27.98 -12.82 -2.08
CA PRO A 21 -26.65 -12.26 -1.90
C PRO A 21 -26.73 -10.74 -2.07
N THR A 22 -26.36 -10.03 -1.01
CA THR A 22 -26.04 -8.59 -1.04
C THR A 22 -24.97 -8.36 -2.12
N PRO A 23 -25.15 -7.40 -3.04
CA PRO A 23 -24.10 -7.04 -3.99
C PRO A 23 -22.91 -6.50 -3.21
N GLN A 24 -21.86 -7.30 -3.10
CA GLN A 24 -20.54 -6.81 -2.72
C GLN A 24 -20.10 -5.79 -3.78
N PRO A 25 -19.50 -4.65 -3.40
CA PRO A 25 -18.92 -3.75 -4.37
C PRO A 25 -17.83 -4.52 -5.12
N GLU A 26 -18.07 -4.73 -6.40
CA GLU A 26 -17.15 -5.36 -7.33
C GLU A 26 -15.84 -4.56 -7.27
N LEU A 27 -14.79 -5.16 -6.71
CA LEU A 27 -13.44 -4.59 -6.69
C LEU A 27 -12.99 -4.46 -8.15
N THR A 28 -13.20 -3.28 -8.72
CA THR A 28 -12.78 -2.94 -10.06
C THR A 28 -11.30 -3.26 -10.19
N THR A 29 -11.01 -4.28 -11.01
CA THR A 29 -9.67 -4.82 -11.24
C THR A 29 -8.91 -3.93 -12.23
N GLN A 30 -8.81 -2.65 -11.88
CA GLN A 30 -8.07 -1.68 -12.67
C GLN A 30 -6.59 -1.78 -12.28
N PRO A 31 -5.66 -1.99 -13.24
CA PRO A 31 -4.23 -1.95 -12.96
C PRO A 31 -3.83 -0.54 -12.47
N LEU A 32 -2.74 -0.44 -11.70
CA LEU A 32 -2.23 0.86 -11.24
C LEU A 32 -2.12 1.83 -12.43
N PRO A 33 -2.59 3.08 -12.27
CA PRO A 33 -2.44 4.10 -13.30
C PRO A 33 -0.96 4.27 -13.66
N THR A 34 -0.69 4.51 -14.94
CA THR A 34 0.68 4.71 -15.44
C THR A 34 0.91 6.15 -15.88
N PHE A 35 2.11 6.67 -15.59
CA PHE A 35 2.56 7.99 -16.01
C PHE A 35 4.07 7.94 -16.29
N SER A 36 4.50 8.20 -17.53
CA SER A 36 5.93 8.26 -17.90
C SER A 36 6.75 7.04 -17.43
N ALA A 37 6.25 5.83 -17.69
CA ALA A 37 6.80 4.54 -17.23
C ALA A 37 6.81 4.30 -15.70
N PHE A 38 6.23 5.20 -14.90
CA PHE A 38 5.91 4.95 -13.50
C PHE A 38 4.50 4.40 -13.35
N LYS A 39 4.31 3.56 -12.34
CA LYS A 39 3.00 3.24 -11.78
C LYS A 39 2.73 4.13 -10.56
N LEU A 40 1.48 4.54 -10.41
CA LEU A 40 1.04 5.42 -9.33
C LEU A 40 0.46 4.56 -8.21
N LEU A 41 1.11 4.54 -7.06
CA LEU A 41 0.62 3.86 -5.86
C LEU A 41 0.11 4.89 -4.86
N GLN A 42 -1.20 4.98 -4.70
CA GLN A 42 -1.82 5.86 -3.72
C GLN A 42 -1.79 5.24 -2.32
N ILE A 43 -1.37 6.02 -1.34
CA ILE A 43 -1.43 5.67 0.08
C ILE A 43 -2.31 6.69 0.81
N THR A 44 -3.10 6.21 1.76
CA THR A 44 -3.89 7.06 2.65
C THR A 44 -3.09 7.34 3.91
N LEU A 45 -2.95 8.61 4.26
CA LEU A 45 -2.25 9.04 5.46
C LEU A 45 -3.21 9.12 6.66
N PRO A 46 -2.69 9.17 7.90
CA PRO A 46 -3.50 9.39 9.08
C PRO A 46 -4.39 10.62 8.96
N ALA A 47 -5.56 10.53 9.58
CA ALA A 47 -6.52 11.61 9.60
C ALA A 47 -5.95 12.88 10.21
N LEU A 48 -6.17 14.02 9.56
CA LEU A 48 -5.83 15.33 10.09
C LEU A 48 -7.12 16.04 10.50
N SER A 49 -7.14 16.55 11.73
CA SER A 49 -8.19 17.46 12.20
C SER A 49 -7.93 18.85 11.62
N HIS A 50 -8.78 19.29 10.71
CA HIS A 50 -8.72 20.64 10.17
C HIS A 50 -9.73 21.51 10.89
N LEU A 51 -9.26 22.53 11.61
CA LEU A 51 -10.13 23.63 12.03
C LEU A 51 -10.25 24.59 10.85
N PRO A 52 -11.46 24.88 10.35
CA PRO A 52 -11.62 25.90 9.31
C PRO A 52 -11.13 27.24 9.85
N LYS A 53 -10.24 27.92 9.10
CA LYS A 53 -9.78 29.27 9.43
C LYS A 53 -10.98 30.19 9.54
N THR A 54 -11.34 30.57 10.77
CA THR A 54 -12.48 31.43 11.05
C THR A 54 -12.02 32.87 10.86
N THR A 55 -12.35 33.50 9.72
CA THR A 55 -11.99 34.91 9.44
C THR A 55 -13.02 35.91 9.94
N THR A 56 -13.97 35.49 10.78
CA THR A 56 -15.08 36.34 11.24
C THR A 56 -15.13 36.44 12.76
N PHE A 57 -14.87 37.64 13.26
CA PHE A 57 -14.89 38.04 14.68
C PHE A 57 -16.29 37.99 15.36
N THR A 58 -17.28 37.29 14.79
CA THR A 58 -18.71 37.45 15.16
C THR A 58 -19.39 36.15 15.63
N THR A 59 -18.67 35.02 15.76
CA THR A 59 -19.30 33.75 16.18
C THR A 59 -18.74 33.23 17.51
N HIS A 60 -19.59 33.16 18.54
CA HIS A 60 -19.26 32.73 19.91
C HIS A 60 -19.06 31.21 20.07
N LYS A 61 -19.24 30.39 19.02
CA LYS A 61 -19.04 28.93 19.07
C LYS A 61 -18.12 28.48 17.94
N PRO A 62 -16.95 27.88 18.25
CA PRO A 62 -16.06 27.38 17.20
C PRO A 62 -16.77 26.25 16.42
N PRO A 63 -16.61 26.20 15.09
CA PRO A 63 -17.14 25.10 14.29
C PRO A 63 -16.46 23.78 14.70
N PRO A 64 -17.18 22.63 14.60
CA PRO A 64 -16.60 21.34 14.90
C PRO A 64 -15.44 21.04 13.92
N PRO A 65 -14.36 20.39 14.39
CA PRO A 65 -13.24 20.03 13.53
C PRO A 65 -13.71 19.05 12.45
N THR A 66 -13.29 19.28 11.20
CA THR A 66 -13.50 18.31 10.12
C THR A 66 -12.31 17.38 10.05
N LEU A 67 -12.59 16.09 9.88
CA LEU A 67 -11.57 15.05 9.79
C LEU A 67 -11.32 14.74 8.31
N ILE A 68 -10.09 14.94 7.86
CA ILE A 68 -9.68 14.74 6.46
C ILE A 68 -8.67 13.60 6.40
N HIS A 69 -8.81 12.70 5.42
CA HIS A 69 -7.84 11.64 5.13
C HIS A 69 -7.03 12.01 3.89
N PRO A 70 -5.87 12.69 4.05
CA PRO A 70 -5.07 13.06 2.90
C PRO A 70 -4.52 11.80 2.20
N THR A 71 -4.46 11.86 0.87
CA THR A 71 -3.85 10.83 0.04
C THR A 71 -2.50 11.32 -0.48
N HIS A 72 -1.54 10.39 -0.58
CA HIS A 72 -0.21 10.65 -1.12
C HIS A 72 0.10 9.64 -2.22
N THR A 73 0.69 10.09 -3.32
CA THR A 73 0.94 9.22 -4.48
C THR A 73 2.44 8.93 -4.60
N LEU A 74 2.81 7.67 -4.48
CA LEU A 74 4.15 7.19 -4.77
C LEU A 74 4.28 6.87 -6.26
N PHE A 75 5.42 7.21 -6.86
CA PHE A 75 5.73 6.82 -8.24
C PHE A 75 6.72 5.66 -8.21
N ILE A 76 6.31 4.51 -8.73
CA ILE A 76 7.11 3.29 -8.67
C ILE A 76 7.43 2.76 -10.07
N ARG A 77 8.64 2.24 -10.26
CA ARG A 77 9.04 1.53 -11.48
C ARG A 77 10.13 0.50 -11.19
N PRO A 78 10.31 -0.52 -12.05
CA PRO A 78 11.49 -1.38 -11.99
C PRO A 78 12.78 -0.56 -12.09
N HIS A 79 13.80 -0.97 -11.36
CA HIS A 79 15.14 -0.41 -11.50
C HIS A 79 15.74 -0.85 -12.84
N ASP A 80 16.16 0.12 -13.66
CA ASP A 80 16.78 -0.13 -14.96
C ASP A 80 18.31 -0.09 -14.79
N THR A 81 18.99 -1.18 -15.17
CA THR A 81 20.44 -1.36 -15.00
C THR A 81 21.24 -1.01 -16.25
N ARG A 82 20.62 -0.31 -17.22
CA ARG A 82 21.24 0.12 -18.48
C ARG A 82 22.59 0.83 -18.35
N THR A 83 22.96 1.28 -17.15
CA THR A 83 24.30 1.78 -16.82
C THR A 83 24.87 1.03 -15.61
N SER A 84 25.48 -0.13 -15.82
CA SER A 84 26.24 -0.80 -14.76
C SER A 84 27.69 -1.01 -15.18
N SER A 85 28.56 -0.15 -14.65
CA SER A 85 29.86 -0.61 -14.20
C SER A 85 29.64 -1.76 -13.21
N THR A 86 30.49 -2.77 -13.25
CA THR A 86 30.36 -4.06 -12.54
C THR A 86 30.10 -3.93 -11.02
N SER A 87 30.36 -2.75 -10.43
CA SER A 87 30.12 -2.43 -9.02
C SER A 87 28.66 -2.10 -8.67
N SER A 88 27.88 -1.47 -9.56
CA SER A 88 26.51 -1.03 -9.22
C SER A 88 25.49 -2.17 -9.24
N SER A 89 25.73 -3.21 -10.03
CA SER A 89 24.87 -4.41 -10.10
C SER A 89 24.83 -5.21 -8.80
N GLN A 90 25.89 -5.15 -8.00
CA GLN A 90 25.92 -5.82 -6.69
C GLN A 90 25.10 -5.04 -5.65
N GLU A 91 25.11 -3.71 -5.73
CA GLU A 91 24.38 -2.84 -4.81
C GLU A 91 22.88 -2.75 -5.16
N TYR A 92 22.54 -2.76 -6.46
CA TYR A 92 21.17 -2.65 -6.97
C TYR A 92 20.86 -3.76 -8.00
N PRO A 93 20.58 -4.99 -7.55
CA PRO A 93 20.22 -6.08 -8.45
C PRO A 93 18.88 -5.79 -9.15
N SER A 94 18.89 -5.59 -10.47
CA SER A 94 17.73 -5.15 -11.26
C SER A 94 16.49 -6.00 -11.08
N SER A 95 16.63 -7.33 -11.06
CA SER A 95 15.48 -8.26 -11.01
C SER A 95 14.68 -8.19 -9.71
N ARG A 96 15.24 -7.58 -8.65
CA ARG A 96 14.61 -7.47 -7.33
C ARG A 96 14.66 -6.06 -6.73
N THR A 97 14.99 -5.04 -7.53
CA THR A 97 15.06 -3.65 -7.07
C THR A 97 13.97 -2.80 -7.69
N LEU A 98 13.23 -2.09 -6.84
CA LEU A 98 12.19 -1.14 -7.23
C LEU A 98 12.68 0.28 -6.97
N PHE A 99 12.54 1.16 -7.96
CA PHE A 99 12.76 2.59 -7.81
C PHE A 99 11.45 3.26 -7.40
N ILE A 100 11.51 4.07 -6.34
CA ILE A 100 10.38 4.82 -5.79
C ILE A 100 10.75 6.30 -5.71
N ALA A 101 9.82 7.14 -6.17
CA ALA A 101 9.90 8.59 -6.05
C ALA A 101 8.68 9.17 -5.33
N ASN A 102 8.81 10.44 -4.93
CA ASN A 102 7.85 11.17 -4.12
C ASN A 102 7.60 10.49 -2.77
N ILE A 103 8.66 10.17 -2.02
CA ILE A 103 8.51 9.49 -0.74
C ILE A 103 8.11 10.49 0.37
N PRO A 104 7.15 10.15 1.26
CA PRO A 104 6.80 10.97 2.43
C PRO A 104 7.99 11.22 3.36
N VAL A 105 8.00 12.38 4.01
CA VAL A 105 9.11 12.85 4.87
C VAL A 105 9.40 11.96 6.08
N ASP A 106 8.39 11.27 6.59
CA ASP A 106 8.43 10.38 7.75
C ASP A 106 8.53 8.90 7.36
N SER A 107 8.83 8.62 6.09
CA SER A 107 8.95 7.24 5.60
C SER A 107 10.11 6.52 6.27
N SER A 108 9.84 5.32 6.78
CA SER A 108 10.87 4.45 7.35
C SER A 108 10.93 3.12 6.62
N VAL A 109 11.98 2.34 6.87
CA VAL A 109 12.09 0.97 6.37
C VAL A 109 10.89 0.12 6.82
N ALA A 110 10.37 0.35 8.03
CA ALA A 110 9.20 -0.36 8.55
C ALA A 110 7.93 -0.03 7.75
N HIS A 111 7.78 1.21 7.27
CA HIS A 111 6.66 1.61 6.41
C HIS A 111 6.70 0.83 5.08
N PHE A 112 7.86 0.76 4.42
CA PHE A 112 8.00 -0.02 3.18
C PHE A 112 7.79 -1.52 3.38
N ARG A 113 8.30 -2.09 4.47
CA ARG A 113 8.02 -3.50 4.83
C ARG A 113 6.52 -3.75 5.01
N ARG A 114 5.81 -2.84 5.67
CA ARG A 114 4.36 -2.97 5.88
C ARG A 114 3.57 -2.77 4.59
N LEU A 115 4.00 -1.83 3.74
CA LEU A 115 3.37 -1.49 2.46
C LEU A 115 3.48 -2.66 1.48
N PHE A 116 4.68 -3.22 1.30
CA PHE A 116 4.94 -4.29 0.34
C PHE A 116 4.82 -5.70 0.90
N ARG A 117 4.28 -5.86 2.12
CA ARG A 117 4.18 -7.17 2.79
C ARG A 117 3.50 -8.27 1.96
N ARG A 118 2.60 -7.89 1.06
CA ARG A 118 1.84 -8.82 0.20
C ARG A 118 2.60 -9.19 -1.08
N SER A 119 3.60 -8.42 -1.46
CA SER A 119 4.34 -8.59 -2.71
C SER A 119 5.74 -9.15 -2.48
N GLY A 120 6.31 -9.03 -1.28
CA GLY A 120 7.56 -9.70 -0.94
C GLY A 120 8.23 -9.13 0.30
N HIS A 121 9.25 -9.84 0.78
CA HIS A 121 10.04 -9.38 1.92
C HIS A 121 11.06 -8.31 1.48
N VAL A 122 10.95 -7.10 2.03
CA VAL A 122 11.93 -6.03 1.81
C VAL A 122 13.19 -6.33 2.61
N GLU A 123 14.30 -6.55 1.90
CA GLU A 123 15.61 -6.79 2.49
C GLU A 123 16.17 -5.47 3.05
N ARG A 124 16.28 -4.45 2.20
CA ARG A 124 16.82 -3.14 2.54
C ARG A 124 16.21 -2.04 1.68
N VAL A 125 16.28 -0.81 2.18
CA VAL A 125 15.87 0.41 1.48
C VAL A 125 17.06 1.35 1.45
N ILE A 126 17.41 1.82 0.25
CA ILE A 126 18.54 2.70 0.02
C ILE A 126 18.00 4.06 -0.40
N TRP A 127 18.24 5.06 0.43
CA TRP A 127 17.71 6.41 0.28
C TRP A 127 18.70 7.28 -0.47
N HIS A 128 18.26 8.00 -1.50
CA HIS A 128 19.13 8.89 -2.27
C HIS A 128 19.22 10.30 -1.70
N ASP A 129 18.24 10.70 -0.89
CA ASP A 129 18.28 11.97 -0.21
C ASP A 129 19.04 11.88 1.12
N ARG A 130 20.09 12.70 1.23
CA ARG A 130 20.67 13.08 2.52
C ARG A 130 19.66 13.98 3.23
N GLY A 131 18.80 13.34 4.03
CA GLY A 131 17.89 14.02 4.94
C GLY A 131 18.65 14.96 5.89
N VAL A 132 17.94 15.93 6.47
CA VAL A 132 18.51 16.76 7.52
C VAL A 132 18.51 15.92 8.79
N LEU A 133 19.69 15.67 9.38
CA LEU A 133 19.78 15.10 10.73
C LEU A 133 19.26 16.17 11.69
N LEU A 134 17.98 16.09 12.03
CA LEU A 134 17.37 17.00 13.01
C LEU A 134 17.75 16.62 14.46
N ALA A 135 18.38 15.45 14.66
CA ALA A 135 18.96 15.00 15.91
C ALA A 135 20.20 14.14 15.64
N GLU A 136 21.17 14.14 16.58
CA GLU A 136 22.37 13.29 16.51
C GLU A 136 22.06 11.79 16.61
N ASP A 137 20.83 11.45 17.02
CA ASP A 137 20.30 10.09 16.98
C ASP A 137 19.72 9.75 15.60
N GLU A 138 20.31 8.75 14.92
CA GLU A 138 19.83 8.21 13.63
C GLU A 138 18.37 7.70 13.65
N ARG A 139 17.74 7.67 14.82
CA ARG A 139 16.38 7.22 15.06
C ARG A 139 15.32 8.09 14.37
N TRP A 140 15.59 9.38 14.16
CA TRP A 140 14.63 10.33 13.58
C TRP A 140 15.15 11.00 12.31
N ARG A 141 15.62 10.19 11.34
CA ARG A 141 15.92 10.71 10.00
C ARG A 141 14.63 11.17 9.32
N VAL A 142 14.48 12.48 9.16
CA VAL A 142 13.40 13.07 8.36
C VAL A 142 13.91 13.24 6.94
N HIS A 143 13.23 12.58 6.00
CA HIS A 143 13.54 12.69 4.59
C HIS A 143 13.10 14.03 4.04
N LYS A 144 13.79 14.52 3.01
CA LYS A 144 13.29 15.67 2.23
C LYS A 144 11.98 15.27 1.55
N CYS A 145 11.04 16.21 1.50
CA CYS A 145 9.78 16.00 0.79
C CYS A 145 10.07 15.74 -0.69
N GLY A 146 9.39 14.74 -1.27
CA GLY A 146 9.57 14.40 -2.68
C GLY A 146 10.75 13.50 -2.97
N GLY A 147 11.39 12.92 -1.95
CA GLY A 147 12.62 12.17 -2.11
C GLY A 147 12.50 10.85 -2.87
N THR A 148 13.65 10.25 -3.17
CA THR A 148 13.74 8.98 -3.93
C THR A 148 14.48 7.89 -3.18
N ALA A 149 14.12 6.63 -3.45
CA ALA A 149 14.78 5.46 -2.87
C ALA A 149 14.74 4.25 -3.79
N HIS A 150 15.70 3.34 -3.59
CA HIS A 150 15.64 1.97 -4.09
C HIS A 150 15.21 1.03 -2.98
N VAL A 151 14.19 0.21 -3.26
CA VAL A 151 13.74 -0.87 -2.39
C VAL A 151 14.22 -2.19 -2.96
N VAL A 152 15.03 -2.92 -2.21
CA VAL A 152 15.57 -4.21 -2.62
C VAL A 152 14.79 -5.31 -1.92
N PHE A 153 14.18 -6.18 -2.72
CA PHE A 153 13.43 -7.34 -2.24
C PHE A 153 14.34 -8.56 -2.11
N ARG A 154 14.01 -9.45 -1.18
CA ARG A 154 14.71 -10.72 -0.99
C ARG A 154 14.46 -11.70 -2.14
N GLU A 155 13.25 -11.69 -2.69
CA GLU A 155 12.79 -12.63 -3.72
C GLU A 155 12.75 -11.98 -5.09
N GLU A 156 13.25 -12.71 -6.09
CA GLU A 156 13.06 -12.42 -7.50
C GLU A 156 11.57 -12.59 -7.86
N GLY A 157 10.99 -11.63 -8.60
CA GLY A 157 9.54 -11.56 -8.86
C GLY A 157 8.73 -10.73 -7.88
N SER A 158 9.31 -10.26 -6.76
CA SER A 158 8.61 -9.32 -5.87
C SER A 158 8.26 -8.01 -6.58
N VAL A 159 9.12 -7.54 -7.47
CA VAL A 159 8.92 -6.30 -8.24
C VAL A 159 7.66 -6.40 -9.11
N GLU A 160 7.48 -7.50 -9.83
CA GLU A 160 6.29 -7.75 -10.66
C GLU A 160 5.02 -7.72 -9.81
N ARG A 161 5.03 -8.46 -8.69
CA ARG A 161 3.90 -8.47 -7.74
C ARG A 161 3.61 -7.10 -7.14
N VAL A 162 4.61 -6.23 -6.99
CA VAL A 162 4.40 -4.83 -6.55
C VAL A 162 3.74 -4.01 -7.65
N LEU A 163 4.20 -4.15 -8.90
CA LEU A 163 3.62 -3.42 -10.05
C LEU A 163 2.19 -3.86 -10.38
N GLU A 164 1.77 -5.02 -9.89
CA GLU A 164 0.41 -5.57 -9.98
C GLU A 164 -0.43 -5.30 -8.72
N MET A 165 0.11 -4.62 -7.71
CA MET A 165 -0.65 -4.23 -6.52
C MET A 165 -1.86 -3.37 -6.89
N LYS A 166 -2.90 -3.47 -6.07
CA LYS A 166 -4.14 -2.70 -6.16
C LYS A 166 -4.34 -1.95 -4.85
#